data_AF-X0W571-F1
#
_entry.id   AF-X0W571-F1
#
_cell.length_a   1.000
_cell.length_b   1.000
_cell.length_c   1.000
_cell.angle_alpha   90.00
_cell.angle_beta   90.00
_cell.angle_gamma   90.00
#
_symmetry.space_group_name_H-M   'P 1'
#
loop_
_entity.id
_entity.type
_entity.pdbx_description
1 polymer ?
#
loop_
_entity_poly.entity_id
_entity_poly.type
_entity_poly.pdbx_seq_one_letter_code
_entity_poly.pdbx_strand_id
1 'polypeptide(L)'
;TNYHSIVISRNEWTDFKFFHATDLHLAERNDRIYEIVKKWKSLVRKSDVSEIIAQSAKAVSFFQRLLMRKPEEKVKTIKPLHKRYINPNNNFRNFIKLANKQVIQNDLDFIVLTGDLIDFSILSKISKEKRKDLDFEYEHSNWRIFKEIVLNQAQEKRRGVVSGGELLCPIFTIPGNHDFRPYHYDLRWGNLYKKIGLTGDEAIALNNELMANPISSITKNFRALKAYLMEVNSSLDYYLKLGANNFIFLNSGS
;
A
#
# COMPACT_ATOMS: atom_id res chain seq x y z
N THR A 1 0.89 -11.26 20.43
CA THR A 1 1.94 -10.47 21.09
C THR A 1 1.72 -9.03 20.71
N ASN A 2 1.51 -8.12 21.66
CA ASN A 2 1.37 -6.68 21.36
C ASN A 2 2.76 -6.07 21.17
N TYR A 3 2.95 -5.31 20.09
CA TYR A 3 4.23 -4.69 19.75
C TYR A 3 4.17 -3.21 20.12
N HIS A 4 4.51 -2.88 21.36
CA HIS A 4 4.72 -1.50 21.77
C HIS A 4 6.21 -1.15 21.65
N SER A 5 6.50 0.06 21.18
CA SER A 5 7.87 0.58 21.15
C SER A 5 8.05 1.61 22.25
N ILE A 6 9.13 1.48 23.03
CA ILE A 6 9.59 2.51 23.97
C ILE A 6 10.92 3.01 23.47
N VAL A 7 11.05 4.32 23.39
CA VAL A 7 12.25 5.01 22.94
C VAL A 7 12.91 5.62 24.15
N ILE A 8 14.14 5.19 24.44
CA ILE A 8 14.99 5.82 25.46
C ILE A 8 16.11 6.49 24.68
N SER A 9 16.11 7.81 24.64
CA SER A 9 17.16 8.60 24.00
C SER A 9 17.98 9.34 25.04
N ARG A 10 19.23 9.65 24.67
CA ARG A 10 20.09 10.58 25.42
C ARG A 10 19.90 12.03 24.95
N ASN A 11 19.10 12.22 23.90
CA ASN A 11 18.75 13.50 23.34
C ASN A 11 17.75 14.23 24.24
N GLU A 12 17.85 15.53 24.25
CA GLU A 12 16.90 16.45 24.86
C GLU A 12 15.68 16.64 23.94
N TRP A 13 14.63 17.30 24.44
CA TRP A 13 13.45 17.58 23.62
C TRP A 13 13.73 18.45 22.38
N THR A 14 14.85 19.17 22.36
CA THR A 14 15.19 20.13 21.31
C THR A 14 16.05 19.55 20.18
N ASP A 15 16.63 18.36 20.35
CA ASP A 15 17.63 17.80 19.42
C ASP A 15 17.28 16.39 18.89
N PHE A 16 16.06 15.93 19.10
CA PHE A 16 15.54 14.74 18.44
C PHE A 16 15.62 14.83 16.91
N LYS A 17 16.13 13.76 16.30
CA LYS A 17 16.11 13.57 14.85
C LYS A 17 15.08 12.52 14.49
N PHE A 18 14.15 12.89 13.63
CA PHE A 18 13.12 11.97 13.16
C PHE A 18 12.86 12.12 11.66
N PHE A 19 12.37 11.05 11.08
CA PHE A 19 11.76 11.10 9.76
C PHE A 19 10.26 11.26 9.87
N HIS A 20 9.71 12.07 8.99
CA HIS A 20 8.28 12.15 8.77
C HIS A 20 7.96 11.68 7.36
N ALA A 21 7.13 10.65 7.24
CA ALA A 21 6.63 10.16 5.97
C ALA A 21 5.10 10.15 5.96
N THR A 22 4.53 10.46 4.80
CA THR A 22 3.08 10.51 4.56
C THR A 22 2.76 9.92 3.20
N ASP A 23 1.50 9.56 2.96
CA ASP A 23 1.00 9.06 1.67
C ASP A 23 1.75 7.81 1.19
N LEU A 24 1.92 6.82 2.07
CA LEU A 24 2.64 5.57 1.76
C LEU A 24 1.88 4.71 0.74
N HIS A 25 0.54 4.68 0.83
CA HIS A 25 -0.37 3.92 -0.01
C HIS A 25 0.05 2.45 -0.20
N LEU A 26 0.41 1.78 0.91
CA LEU A 26 0.79 0.37 0.84
C LEU A 26 -0.42 -0.51 0.51
N ALA A 27 -0.21 -1.49 -0.35
CA ALA A 27 -1.23 -2.46 -0.70
C ALA A 27 -0.65 -3.71 -1.37
N GLU A 28 -1.27 -4.86 -1.15
CA GLU A 28 -0.90 -6.14 -1.78
C GLU A 28 -0.91 -6.05 -3.31
N ARG A 29 -1.84 -5.26 -3.86
CA ARG A 29 -1.96 -5.07 -5.30
C ARG A 29 -0.67 -4.51 -5.91
N ASN A 30 0.06 -3.67 -5.18
CA ASN A 30 1.26 -3.02 -5.71
C ASN A 30 2.33 -4.05 -6.07
N ASP A 31 2.54 -5.06 -5.22
CA ASP A 31 3.50 -6.12 -5.51
C ASP A 31 3.05 -7.07 -6.64
N ARG A 32 1.75 -7.09 -6.99
CA ARG A 32 1.17 -7.93 -8.05
C ARG A 32 1.13 -7.30 -9.43
N ILE A 33 1.06 -5.97 -9.50
CA ILE A 33 0.83 -5.24 -10.75
C ILE A 33 1.83 -5.66 -11.84
N TYR A 34 3.12 -5.78 -11.49
CA TYR A 34 4.16 -6.11 -12.45
C TYR A 34 3.90 -7.44 -13.17
N GLU A 35 3.54 -8.49 -12.41
CA GLU A 35 3.29 -9.82 -12.96
C GLU A 35 2.00 -9.89 -13.76
N ILE A 36 0.93 -9.25 -13.29
CA ILE A 36 -0.35 -9.18 -13.99
C ILE A 36 -0.15 -8.52 -15.37
N VAL A 37 0.50 -7.35 -15.41
CA VAL A 37 0.77 -6.64 -16.66
C VAL A 37 1.67 -7.44 -17.58
N LYS A 38 2.70 -8.10 -17.04
CA LYS A 38 3.60 -8.94 -17.83
C LYS A 38 2.87 -10.14 -18.44
N LYS A 39 2.02 -10.82 -17.68
CA LYS A 39 1.18 -11.93 -18.15
C LYS A 39 0.25 -11.46 -19.26
N TRP A 40 -0.48 -10.37 -19.05
CA TRP A 40 -1.36 -9.77 -20.05
C TRP A 40 -0.62 -9.45 -21.36
N LYS A 41 0.55 -8.78 -21.30
CA LYS A 41 1.36 -8.52 -22.50
C LYS A 41 1.79 -9.77 -23.24
N SER A 42 2.07 -10.86 -22.51
CA SER A 42 2.45 -12.13 -23.14
C SER A 42 1.28 -12.79 -23.86
N LEU A 43 0.05 -12.62 -23.36
CA LEU A 43 -1.17 -13.12 -23.99
C LEU A 43 -1.52 -12.28 -25.22
N VAL A 44 -1.49 -10.95 -25.12
CA VAL A 44 -1.75 -10.04 -26.24
C VAL A 44 -0.74 -10.21 -27.38
N ARG A 45 0.50 -10.61 -27.10
CA ARG A 45 1.47 -10.96 -28.15
C ARG A 45 1.17 -12.28 -28.86
N LYS A 46 0.36 -13.15 -28.26
CA LYS A 46 0.02 -14.49 -28.77
C LYS A 46 -1.35 -14.54 -29.46
N SER A 47 -2.22 -13.57 -29.21
CA SER A 47 -3.57 -13.46 -29.78
C SER A 47 -3.67 -12.22 -30.67
N ASP A 48 -4.54 -12.25 -31.69
CA ASP A 48 -4.84 -11.06 -32.49
C ASP A 48 -5.40 -9.95 -31.59
N VAL A 49 -4.71 -8.80 -31.59
CA VAL A 49 -4.90 -7.68 -30.65
C VAL A 49 -6.33 -7.07 -30.73
N SER A 50 -7.03 -7.31 -31.83
CA SER A 50 -8.35 -6.77 -32.13
C SER A 50 -9.47 -7.30 -31.23
N GLU A 51 -9.47 -8.60 -30.87
CA GLU A 51 -10.59 -9.20 -30.12
C GLU A 51 -10.60 -8.83 -28.63
N ILE A 52 -9.44 -8.77 -27.99
CA ILE A 52 -9.32 -8.45 -26.55
C ILE A 52 -9.68 -6.99 -26.28
N ILE A 53 -9.27 -6.08 -27.17
CA ILE A 53 -9.62 -4.65 -27.08
C ILE A 53 -11.12 -4.46 -27.34
N ALA A 54 -11.71 -5.20 -28.29
CA ALA A 54 -13.15 -5.11 -28.57
C ALA A 54 -14.02 -5.58 -27.39
N GLN A 55 -13.59 -6.62 -26.66
CA GLN A 55 -14.31 -7.10 -25.47
C GLN A 55 -14.16 -6.16 -24.27
N SER A 56 -12.96 -5.63 -24.04
CA SER A 56 -12.71 -4.70 -22.93
C SER A 56 -13.30 -3.30 -23.17
N ALA A 57 -13.41 -2.84 -24.41
CA ALA A 57 -14.05 -1.58 -24.76
C ALA A 57 -15.58 -1.58 -24.58
N LYS A 58 -16.25 -2.75 -24.68
CA LYS A 58 -17.70 -2.87 -24.43
C LYS A 58 -18.08 -2.64 -22.96
N ALA A 59 -17.15 -2.79 -22.02
CA ALA A 59 -17.38 -2.61 -20.58
C ALA A 59 -17.08 -1.18 -20.06
N VAL A 60 -16.70 -0.24 -20.93
CA VAL A 60 -16.30 1.12 -20.57
C VAL A 60 -17.49 2.07 -20.72
N SER A 61 -17.88 2.77 -19.65
CA SER A 61 -19.03 3.67 -19.67
C SER A 61 -18.84 4.84 -20.66
N PHE A 62 -19.95 5.33 -21.21
CA PHE A 62 -20.00 6.46 -22.15
C PHE A 62 -19.18 7.68 -21.70
N PHE A 63 -19.17 7.96 -20.39
CA PHE A 63 -18.38 9.06 -19.78
C PHE A 63 -16.87 8.88 -19.91
N GLN A 64 -16.39 7.63 -19.86
CA GLN A 64 -14.98 7.29 -19.94
C GLN A 64 -14.49 7.30 -21.40
N ARG A 65 -15.41 7.12 -22.36
CA ARG A 65 -15.17 7.29 -23.81
C ARG A 65 -14.98 8.77 -24.20
N LEU A 66 -15.66 9.69 -23.51
CA LEU A 66 -15.54 11.14 -23.73
C LEU A 66 -14.20 11.72 -23.25
N LEU A 67 -13.63 11.14 -22.19
CA LEU A 67 -12.32 11.53 -21.62
C LEU A 67 -11.13 11.00 -22.43
N MET A 68 -11.33 10.01 -23.29
CA MET A 68 -10.32 9.49 -24.20
C MET A 68 -10.38 10.20 -25.56
N ARG A 69 -10.20 11.52 -25.58
CA ARG A 69 -9.82 12.21 -26.83
C ARG A 69 -8.45 11.68 -27.24
N LYS A 70 -8.39 10.97 -28.38
CA LYS A 70 -7.15 10.52 -29.02
C LYS A 70 -6.22 11.72 -29.22
N PRO A 71 -5.04 11.76 -28.61
CA PRO A 71 -3.94 12.52 -29.18
C PRO A 71 -3.33 11.65 -30.29
N GLU A 72 -3.17 12.22 -31.48
CA GLU A 72 -2.26 11.71 -32.50
C GLU A 72 -0.83 11.78 -31.94
N GLU A 73 -0.40 10.77 -31.19
CA GLU A 73 0.98 10.70 -30.69
C GLU A 73 1.80 9.75 -31.55
N LYS A 74 2.80 10.33 -32.21
CA LYS A 74 3.99 9.65 -32.76
C LYS A 74 4.38 8.51 -31.84
N VAL A 75 4.61 7.31 -32.41
CA VAL A 75 5.01 6.09 -31.68
C VAL A 75 6.32 6.34 -30.92
N LYS A 76 6.22 6.92 -29.71
CA LYS A 76 7.33 6.99 -28.76
C LYS A 76 7.56 5.56 -28.30
N THR A 77 8.77 5.06 -28.52
CA THR A 77 9.22 3.77 -27.98
C THR A 77 9.10 3.80 -26.45
N ILE A 78 8.00 3.27 -25.94
CA ILE A 78 7.71 3.24 -24.51
C ILE A 78 8.76 2.35 -23.83
N LYS A 79 9.44 2.87 -22.81
CA LYS A 79 10.40 2.09 -22.00
C LYS A 79 9.76 0.80 -21.49
N PRO A 80 10.53 -0.29 -21.36
CA PRO A 80 10.02 -1.56 -20.86
C PRO A 80 9.51 -1.42 -19.42
N LEU A 81 8.50 -2.20 -19.04
CA LEU A 81 7.79 -2.08 -17.75
C LEU A 81 8.73 -2.00 -16.54
N HIS A 82 9.78 -2.84 -16.49
CA HIS A 82 10.74 -2.85 -15.38
C HIS A 82 11.54 -1.56 -15.19
N LYS A 83 11.62 -0.69 -16.21
CA LYS A 83 12.29 0.61 -16.13
C LYS A 83 11.37 1.77 -15.77
N ARG A 84 10.05 1.54 -15.76
CA ARG A 84 9.06 2.61 -15.57
C ARG A 84 8.06 2.35 -14.46
N TYR A 85 7.80 1.09 -14.12
CA TYR A 85 6.86 0.76 -13.06
C TYR A 85 7.41 1.20 -11.71
N ILE A 86 6.65 2.03 -11.01
CA ILE A 86 6.96 2.47 -9.65
C ILE A 86 6.03 1.71 -8.72
N ASN A 87 6.62 0.91 -7.84
CA ASN A 87 5.91 0.14 -6.83
C ASN A 87 6.00 0.87 -5.48
N PRO A 88 4.89 1.43 -4.94
CA PRO A 88 4.89 2.09 -3.64
C PRO A 88 5.44 1.22 -2.50
N ASN A 89 5.15 -0.10 -2.50
CA ASN A 89 5.69 -1.00 -1.48
C ASN A 89 7.22 -1.11 -1.57
N ASN A 90 7.80 -1.07 -2.78
CA ASN A 90 9.26 -1.04 -2.93
C ASN A 90 9.86 0.28 -2.46
N ASN A 91 9.17 1.41 -2.68
CA ASN A 91 9.62 2.70 -2.16
C ASN A 91 9.69 2.67 -0.64
N PHE A 92 8.69 2.09 0.02
CA PHE A 92 8.70 1.95 1.48
C PHE A 92 9.76 0.96 1.98
N ARG A 93 9.99 -0.16 1.30
CA ARG A 93 11.12 -1.07 1.61
C ARG A 93 12.47 -0.36 1.50
N ASN A 94 12.64 0.52 0.51
CA ASN A 94 13.86 1.32 0.36
C ASN A 94 13.97 2.41 1.44
N PHE A 95 12.85 3.03 1.83
CA PHE A 95 12.78 3.95 2.97
C PHE A 95 13.25 3.27 4.26
N ILE A 96 12.75 2.06 4.56
CA ILE A 96 13.17 1.28 5.74
C ILE A 96 14.69 1.04 5.73
N LYS A 97 15.29 0.66 4.59
CA LYS A 97 16.75 0.49 4.49
C LYS A 97 17.51 1.77 4.79
N LEU A 98 17.01 2.92 4.33
CA LEU A 98 17.62 4.22 4.58
C LEU A 98 17.49 4.60 6.06
N ALA A 99 16.32 4.41 6.67
CA ALA A 99 16.10 4.64 8.09
C ALA A 99 17.00 3.75 8.95
N ASN A 100 17.09 2.45 8.64
CA ASN A 100 17.96 1.52 9.36
C ASN A 100 19.44 1.95 9.31
N LYS A 101 19.90 2.49 8.16
CA LYS A 101 21.25 3.03 8.06
C LYS A 101 21.47 4.18 9.04
N GLN A 102 20.50 5.08 9.20
CA GLN A 102 20.62 6.18 10.15
C GLN A 102 20.51 5.73 11.61
N VAL A 103 19.67 4.74 11.92
CA VAL A 103 19.62 4.13 13.26
C VAL A 103 20.98 3.54 13.64
N ILE A 104 21.61 2.78 12.74
CA ILE A 104 22.95 2.19 12.97
C ILE A 104 24.02 3.26 13.19
N GLN A 105 23.84 4.44 12.59
CA GLN A 105 24.73 5.58 12.75
C GLN A 105 24.41 6.43 14.00
N ASN A 106 23.40 6.07 14.79
CA ASN A 106 22.84 6.85 15.90
C ASN A 106 22.39 8.26 15.46
N ASP A 107 21.85 8.38 14.24
CA ASP A 107 21.44 9.65 13.63
C ASP A 107 19.90 9.79 13.47
N LEU A 108 19.14 8.78 13.94
CA LEU A 108 17.68 8.76 13.87
C LEU A 108 17.11 8.16 15.16
N ASP A 109 16.28 8.94 15.86
CA ASP A 109 15.64 8.52 17.12
C ASP A 109 14.33 7.76 16.89
N PHE A 110 13.47 8.29 16.03
CA PHE A 110 12.15 7.70 15.72
C PHE A 110 11.65 8.11 14.34
N ILE A 111 10.57 7.47 13.91
CA ILE A 111 9.88 7.79 12.66
C ILE A 111 8.42 8.11 12.97
N VAL A 112 7.89 9.13 12.29
CA VAL A 112 6.48 9.45 12.29
C VAL A 112 5.92 9.11 10.90
N LEU A 113 4.93 8.22 10.86
CA LEU A 113 4.18 7.84 9.66
C LEU A 113 2.75 8.37 9.78
N THR A 114 2.39 9.40 9.03
CA THR A 114 1.05 9.98 9.12
C THR A 114 0.31 9.90 7.81
N GLY A 115 -0.95 9.50 7.87
CA GLY A 115 -1.85 9.58 6.72
C GLY A 115 -1.57 8.52 5.67
N ASP A 116 -2.64 7.89 5.19
CA ASP A 116 -2.66 7.01 4.04
C ASP A 116 -1.54 5.95 4.07
N LEU A 117 -1.44 5.27 5.23
CA LEU A 117 -0.45 4.23 5.48
C LEU A 117 -0.68 3.04 4.55
N ILE A 118 -1.95 2.65 4.42
CA ILE A 118 -2.42 1.71 3.42
C ILE A 118 -3.33 2.43 2.42
N ASP A 119 -3.41 1.90 1.20
CA ASP A 119 -4.22 2.53 0.15
C ASP A 119 -5.73 2.25 0.31
N PHE A 120 -6.07 1.11 0.91
CA PHE A 120 -7.44 0.64 1.20
C PHE A 120 -7.34 -0.62 2.07
N SER A 121 -8.34 -0.98 2.85
CA SER A 121 -8.24 -2.09 3.80
C SER A 121 -8.40 -3.48 3.16
N ILE A 122 -9.47 -3.79 2.42
CA ILE A 122 -9.73 -5.17 1.96
C ILE A 122 -8.84 -5.55 0.77
N LEU A 123 -8.15 -6.70 0.84
CA LEU A 123 -7.28 -7.16 -0.24
C LEU A 123 -8.00 -7.26 -1.60
N SER A 124 -7.39 -6.71 -2.65
CA SER A 124 -7.99 -6.63 -3.99
C SER A 124 -8.27 -8.00 -4.62
N LYS A 125 -7.53 -9.05 -4.24
CA LYS A 125 -7.75 -10.42 -4.72
C LYS A 125 -9.04 -11.08 -4.24
N ILE A 126 -9.68 -10.55 -3.21
CA ILE A 126 -10.89 -11.16 -2.65
C ILE A 126 -12.05 -10.90 -3.61
N SER A 127 -12.83 -11.94 -3.91
CA SER A 127 -13.96 -11.86 -4.84
C SER A 127 -15.10 -11.00 -4.29
N LYS A 128 -15.98 -10.50 -5.17
CA LYS A 128 -17.10 -9.62 -4.77
C LYS A 128 -18.08 -10.31 -3.83
N GLU A 129 -18.27 -11.60 -4.02
CA GLU A 129 -19.18 -12.44 -3.24
C GLU A 129 -18.65 -12.54 -1.80
N LYS A 130 -17.38 -12.92 -1.63
CA LYS A 130 -16.74 -13.03 -0.31
C LYS A 130 -16.65 -11.69 0.42
N ARG A 131 -16.51 -10.58 -0.30
CA ARG A 131 -16.43 -9.23 0.31
C ARG A 131 -17.67 -8.85 1.11
N LYS A 132 -18.84 -9.42 0.80
CA LYS A 132 -20.09 -9.11 1.52
C LYS A 132 -20.08 -9.59 2.96
N ASP A 133 -19.35 -10.67 3.22
CA ASP A 133 -19.32 -11.36 4.51
C ASP A 133 -18.05 -11.02 5.32
N LEU A 134 -17.17 -10.17 4.78
CA LEU A 134 -15.92 -9.79 5.46
C LEU A 134 -16.17 -8.80 6.59
N ASP A 135 -15.64 -9.11 7.77
CA ASP A 135 -15.59 -8.21 8.91
C ASP A 135 -14.19 -7.62 9.17
N PHE A 136 -13.56 -7.13 8.08
CA PHE A 136 -12.26 -6.45 8.12
C PHE A 136 -11.16 -7.20 8.91
N GLU A 137 -11.19 -8.52 8.81
CA GLU A 137 -10.21 -9.41 9.43
C GLU A 137 -8.79 -9.08 8.94
N TYR A 138 -7.82 -9.21 9.84
CA TYR A 138 -6.43 -8.81 9.58
C TYR A 138 -5.82 -9.60 8.40
N GLU A 139 -6.09 -10.89 8.32
CA GLU A 139 -5.63 -11.82 7.28
C GLU A 139 -6.09 -11.40 5.87
N HIS A 140 -7.19 -10.67 5.82
CA HIS A 140 -7.85 -10.20 4.61
C HIS A 140 -7.68 -8.70 4.39
N SER A 141 -6.71 -8.09 5.09
CA SER A 141 -6.46 -6.66 5.08
C SER A 141 -5.07 -6.27 4.59
N ASN A 142 -4.94 -5.09 3.97
CA ASN A 142 -3.65 -4.47 3.65
C ASN A 142 -2.91 -3.99 4.91
N TRP A 143 -3.56 -3.92 6.07
CA TRP A 143 -2.85 -3.77 7.35
C TRP A 143 -1.85 -4.90 7.60
N ARG A 144 -2.16 -6.11 7.11
CA ARG A 144 -1.21 -7.22 7.09
C ARG A 144 0.01 -6.92 6.25
N ILE A 145 -0.19 -6.33 5.07
CA ILE A 145 0.91 -5.95 4.17
C ILE A 145 1.80 -4.88 4.80
N PHE A 146 1.20 -3.88 5.46
CA PHE A 146 1.95 -2.87 6.21
C PHE A 146 2.84 -3.55 7.26
N LYS A 147 2.27 -4.38 8.13
CA LYS A 147 3.00 -5.09 9.20
C LYS A 147 4.05 -6.06 8.66
N GLU A 148 3.73 -6.82 7.62
CA GLU A 148 4.67 -7.74 6.96
C GLU A 148 5.87 -7.00 6.35
N ILE A 149 5.68 -5.80 5.78
CA ILE A 149 6.78 -4.99 5.25
C ILE A 149 7.63 -4.41 6.39
N VAL A 150 7.01 -3.82 7.41
CA VAL A 150 7.70 -3.22 8.56
C VAL A 150 8.55 -4.26 9.30
N LEU A 151 7.97 -5.43 9.56
CA LEU A 151 8.64 -6.54 10.27
C LEU A 151 9.46 -7.44 9.33
N ASN A 152 9.52 -7.12 8.03
CA ASN A 152 10.18 -7.92 7.01
C ASN A 152 9.82 -9.42 7.06
N GLN A 153 8.55 -9.70 7.33
CA GLN A 153 8.00 -11.06 7.33
C GLN A 153 7.98 -11.64 5.91
N ALA A 154 8.05 -12.96 5.82
CA ALA A 154 8.03 -13.67 4.54
C ALA A 154 6.73 -13.39 3.78
N GLN A 155 6.88 -12.92 2.54
CA GLN A 155 5.79 -12.67 1.60
C GLN A 155 5.95 -13.58 0.37
N GLU A 156 4.86 -13.74 -0.39
CA GLU A 156 4.91 -14.45 -1.68
C GLU A 156 5.97 -13.81 -2.58
N LYS A 157 6.90 -14.62 -3.10
CA LYS A 157 7.96 -14.13 -3.98
C LYS A 157 7.34 -13.71 -5.32
N ARG A 158 7.39 -12.40 -5.59
CA ARG A 158 6.88 -11.81 -6.84
C ARG A 158 7.98 -11.11 -7.61
N ARG A 159 7.92 -11.20 -8.94
CA ARG A 159 8.86 -10.49 -9.82
C ARG A 159 8.63 -8.98 -9.73
N GLY A 160 9.72 -8.25 -9.53
CA GLY A 160 9.69 -6.79 -9.40
C GLY A 160 9.54 -6.31 -7.96
N VAL A 161 9.46 -7.21 -6.97
CA VAL A 161 9.57 -6.88 -5.55
C VAL A 161 11.04 -6.84 -5.15
N VAL A 162 11.47 -5.77 -4.48
CA VAL A 162 12.84 -5.65 -3.96
C VAL A 162 12.95 -6.30 -2.59
N SER A 163 14.16 -6.71 -2.19
CA SER A 163 14.41 -7.15 -0.82
C SER A 163 14.11 -6.04 0.18
N GLY A 164 13.52 -6.40 1.32
CA GLY A 164 13.32 -5.51 2.46
C GLY A 164 14.38 -5.71 3.54
N GLY A 165 14.15 -5.09 4.69
CA GLY A 165 14.79 -5.34 5.97
C GLY A 165 13.80 -4.97 7.07
N GLU A 166 13.90 -5.58 8.25
CA GLU A 166 13.05 -5.22 9.38
C GLU A 166 13.38 -3.80 9.83
N LEU A 167 12.36 -2.99 10.09
CA LEU A 167 12.56 -1.61 10.55
C LEU A 167 13.10 -1.63 11.99
N LEU A 168 14.28 -1.04 12.17
CA LEU A 168 14.99 -1.00 13.46
C LEU A 168 14.62 0.21 14.32
N CYS A 169 13.80 1.11 13.77
CA CYS A 169 13.44 2.38 14.39
C CYS A 169 12.01 2.30 14.95
N PRO A 170 11.75 2.83 16.16
CA PRO A 170 10.40 3.00 16.67
C PRO A 170 9.56 3.88 15.73
N ILE A 171 8.29 3.50 15.52
CA ILE A 171 7.36 4.25 14.67
C ILE A 171 6.17 4.78 15.47
N PHE A 172 5.78 6.00 15.17
CA PHE A 172 4.51 6.60 15.57
C PHE A 172 3.62 6.72 14.35
N THR A 173 2.36 6.31 14.46
CA THR A 173 1.46 6.24 13.30
C THR A 173 0.15 6.98 13.55
N ILE A 174 -0.36 7.64 12.50
CA ILE A 174 -1.71 8.24 12.49
C ILE A 174 -2.39 7.86 11.17
N PRO A 175 -3.62 7.33 11.17
CA PRO A 175 -4.33 6.98 9.95
C PRO A 175 -4.80 8.23 9.17
N GLY A 176 -4.85 8.12 7.85
CA GLY A 176 -5.43 9.09 6.91
C GLY A 176 -6.70 8.58 6.24
N ASN A 177 -7.21 9.31 5.24
CA ASN A 177 -8.52 9.00 4.66
C ASN A 177 -8.56 7.69 3.84
N HIS A 178 -7.45 7.20 3.30
CA HIS A 178 -7.38 5.90 2.62
C HIS A 178 -7.43 4.72 3.60
N ASP A 179 -6.94 4.91 4.82
CA ASP A 179 -6.91 3.88 5.86
C ASP A 179 -8.33 3.45 6.30
N PHE A 180 -9.34 4.31 6.08
CA PHE A 180 -10.76 4.02 6.33
C PHE A 180 -11.53 3.47 5.12
N ARG A 181 -10.87 3.29 3.96
CA ARG A 181 -11.55 2.89 2.71
C ARG A 181 -11.47 1.38 2.54
N PRO A 182 -12.61 0.68 2.40
CA PRO A 182 -12.60 -0.76 2.21
C PRO A 182 -11.98 -1.19 0.87
N TYR A 183 -12.17 -0.39 -0.18
CA TYR A 183 -11.90 -0.83 -1.55
C TYR A 183 -11.00 0.13 -2.31
N HIS A 184 -10.31 -0.41 -3.31
CA HIS A 184 -9.36 0.35 -4.09
C HIS A 184 -9.99 1.11 -5.25
N TYR A 185 -9.34 2.21 -5.61
CA TYR A 185 -9.66 2.96 -6.82
C TYR A 185 -9.36 2.20 -8.10
N ASP A 186 -10.11 2.57 -9.12
CA ASP A 186 -9.70 2.39 -10.50
C ASP A 186 -8.50 3.30 -10.78
N LEU A 187 -7.35 2.71 -11.12
CA LEU A 187 -6.11 3.46 -11.42
C LEU A 187 -6.26 4.39 -12.62
N ARG A 188 -7.30 4.22 -13.45
CA ARG A 188 -7.63 5.12 -14.57
C ARG A 188 -8.18 6.46 -14.08
N TRP A 189 -8.75 6.52 -12.88
CA TRP A 189 -9.26 7.75 -12.32
C TRP A 189 -8.12 8.75 -12.10
N GLY A 190 -8.31 10.00 -12.52
CA GLY A 190 -7.29 11.06 -12.40
C GLY A 190 -5.95 10.75 -13.08
N ASN A 191 -5.89 9.79 -14.01
CA ASN A 191 -4.65 9.30 -14.61
C ASN A 191 -3.61 8.75 -13.60
N LEU A 192 -4.05 8.21 -12.45
CA LEU A 192 -3.13 7.69 -11.42
C LEU A 192 -2.18 6.61 -11.94
N TYR A 193 -2.63 5.81 -12.91
CA TYR A 193 -1.79 4.82 -13.60
C TYR A 193 -0.52 5.42 -14.21
N LYS A 194 -0.53 6.68 -14.65
CA LYS A 194 0.67 7.36 -15.18
C LYS A 194 1.70 7.62 -14.07
N LYS A 195 1.26 7.92 -12.85
CA LYS A 195 2.15 8.18 -11.70
C LYS A 195 2.96 6.96 -11.28
N ILE A 196 2.37 5.77 -11.42
CA ILE A 196 3.06 4.49 -11.20
C ILE A 196 3.70 3.94 -12.49
N GLY A 197 3.73 4.75 -13.55
CA GLY A 197 4.44 4.46 -14.79
C GLY A 197 3.81 3.39 -15.66
N LEU A 198 2.49 3.21 -15.61
CA LEU A 198 1.71 2.33 -16.49
C LEU A 198 1.18 3.06 -17.73
N THR A 199 0.82 2.31 -18.77
CA THR A 199 0.04 2.83 -19.91
C THR A 199 -1.47 2.67 -19.68
N GLY A 200 -2.29 3.32 -20.51
CA GLY A 200 -3.75 3.21 -20.41
C GLY A 200 -4.24 1.78 -20.57
N ASP A 201 -3.72 1.06 -21.57
CA ASP A 201 -4.11 -0.34 -21.84
C ASP A 201 -3.74 -1.28 -20.68
N GLU A 202 -2.57 -1.06 -20.06
CA GLU A 202 -2.15 -1.83 -18.88
C GLU A 202 -3.05 -1.56 -17.68
N ALA A 203 -3.48 -0.31 -17.50
CA ALA A 203 -4.44 0.05 -16.46
C ALA A 203 -5.82 -0.58 -16.67
N ILE A 204 -6.28 -0.67 -17.93
CA ILE A 204 -7.52 -1.37 -18.29
C ILE A 204 -7.40 -2.86 -17.96
N ALA A 205 -6.29 -3.50 -18.36
CA ALA A 205 -6.05 -4.91 -18.06
C ALA A 205 -6.04 -5.20 -16.55
N LEU A 206 -5.37 -4.34 -15.76
CA LEU A 206 -5.34 -4.44 -14.30
C LEU A 206 -6.73 -4.28 -13.69
N ASN A 207 -7.55 -3.36 -14.20
CA ASN A 207 -8.86 -3.11 -13.61
C ASN A 207 -9.80 -4.31 -13.79
N ASN A 208 -9.69 -5.02 -14.91
CA ASN A 208 -10.47 -6.24 -15.15
C ASN A 208 -10.08 -7.36 -14.17
N GLU A 209 -8.79 -7.50 -13.87
CA GLU A 209 -8.27 -8.53 -12.96
C GLU A 209 -8.53 -8.20 -11.48
N LEU A 210 -8.45 -6.92 -11.10
CA LEU A 210 -8.58 -6.50 -9.69
C LEU A 210 -10.01 -6.03 -9.33
N MET A 211 -10.89 -5.88 -10.32
CA MET A 211 -12.30 -5.50 -10.16
C MET A 211 -12.50 -4.19 -9.38
N ALA A 212 -11.83 -3.09 -9.77
CA ALA A 212 -12.07 -1.81 -9.12
C ALA A 212 -13.46 -1.27 -9.47
N ASN A 213 -14.11 -0.64 -8.50
CA ASN A 213 -15.36 0.09 -8.70
C ASN A 213 -15.22 1.51 -8.14
N PRO A 214 -15.42 2.56 -8.97
CA PRO A 214 -15.25 3.96 -8.56
C PRO A 214 -16.09 4.35 -7.33
N ILE A 215 -17.32 3.86 -7.22
CA ILE A 215 -18.21 4.26 -6.12
C ILE A 215 -17.77 3.62 -4.82
N SER A 216 -17.45 2.32 -4.83
CA SER A 216 -17.02 1.63 -3.61
C SER A 216 -15.67 2.16 -3.12
N SER A 217 -14.82 2.66 -4.01
CA SER A 217 -13.49 3.18 -3.66
C SER A 217 -13.50 4.47 -2.83
N ILE A 218 -14.58 5.26 -2.87
CA ILE A 218 -14.71 6.47 -2.03
C ILE A 218 -15.45 6.22 -0.71
N THR A 219 -16.07 5.04 -0.55
CA THR A 219 -16.80 4.70 0.68
C THR A 219 -15.86 4.60 1.87
N LYS A 220 -16.29 5.15 3.01
CA LYS A 220 -15.56 5.08 4.28
C LYS A 220 -16.28 4.12 5.22
N ASN A 221 -15.52 3.33 5.97
CA ASN A 221 -16.06 2.48 7.03
C ASN A 221 -15.08 2.44 8.20
N PHE A 222 -15.50 2.88 9.38
CA PHE A 222 -14.63 2.87 10.57
C PHE A 222 -14.18 1.45 10.96
N ARG A 223 -14.95 0.41 10.64
CA ARG A 223 -14.53 -0.99 10.84
C ARG A 223 -13.30 -1.35 9.99
N ALA A 224 -12.96 -0.58 8.96
CA ALA A 224 -11.71 -0.75 8.20
C ALA A 224 -10.44 -0.56 9.06
N LEU A 225 -10.54 0.15 10.19
CA LEU A 225 -9.45 0.28 11.16
C LEU A 225 -9.35 -0.87 12.15
N LYS A 226 -10.28 -1.84 12.16
CA LYS A 226 -10.28 -2.96 13.11
C LYS A 226 -8.91 -3.65 13.17
N ALA A 227 -8.36 -4.01 12.01
CA ALA A 227 -7.05 -4.63 11.92
C ALA A 227 -5.89 -3.70 12.34
N TYR A 228 -5.95 -2.39 12.07
CA TYR A 228 -4.97 -1.43 12.57
C TYR A 228 -4.95 -1.38 14.10
N LEU A 229 -6.13 -1.22 14.71
CA LEU A 229 -6.31 -1.14 16.16
C LEU A 229 -6.04 -2.48 16.85
N MET A 230 -6.02 -3.60 16.13
CA MET A 230 -5.69 -4.90 16.71
C MET A 230 -4.21 -5.25 16.58
N GLU A 231 -3.55 -4.84 15.49
CA GLU A 231 -2.25 -5.41 15.10
C GLU A 231 -1.11 -4.40 14.99
N VAL A 232 -1.43 -3.12 14.83
CA VAL A 232 -0.45 -2.03 14.66
C VAL A 232 -0.47 -1.09 15.86
N ASN A 233 -1.67 -0.69 16.31
CA ASN A 233 -1.87 0.17 17.46
C ASN A 233 -2.86 -0.50 18.42
N SER A 234 -2.46 -1.67 18.94
CA SER A 234 -3.27 -2.40 19.92
C SER A 234 -3.29 -1.68 21.27
N SER A 235 -4.44 -1.82 21.97
CA SER A 235 -4.80 -1.21 23.26
C SER A 235 -3.65 -0.52 24.02
N LEU A 236 -3.80 0.77 24.29
CA LEU A 236 -2.79 1.63 24.94
C LEU A 236 -2.56 1.30 26.43
N ASP A 237 -3.34 0.38 27.00
CA ASP A 237 -3.11 -0.19 28.33
C ASP A 237 -2.07 -1.31 28.26
N TYR A 238 -0.84 -1.06 28.71
CA TYR A 238 0.19 -2.10 28.78
C TYR A 238 1.18 -1.89 29.94
N TYR A 239 1.75 -3.00 30.39
CA TYR A 239 2.75 -3.03 31.45
C TYR A 239 4.12 -3.43 30.87
N LEU A 240 5.17 -2.69 31.25
CA LEU A 240 6.55 -3.06 30.96
C LEU A 240 7.42 -2.95 32.21
N LYS A 241 8.21 -4.00 32.50
CA LYS A 241 9.25 -3.97 33.52
C LYS A 241 10.63 -3.80 32.88
N LEU A 242 11.35 -2.75 33.26
CA LEU A 242 12.74 -2.52 32.83
C LEU A 242 13.64 -2.46 34.07
N GLY A 243 14.34 -3.55 34.35
CA GLY A 243 15.14 -3.71 35.57
C GLY A 243 14.26 -3.67 36.82
N ALA A 244 14.55 -2.73 37.73
CA ALA A 244 13.76 -2.50 38.93
C ALA A 244 12.52 -1.61 38.70
N ASN A 245 12.40 -0.98 37.52
CA ASN A 245 11.36 -0.01 37.24
C ASN A 245 10.13 -0.67 36.59
N ASN A 246 8.95 -0.29 37.05
CA ASN A 246 7.67 -0.71 36.52
C ASN A 246 7.05 0.46 35.75
N PHE A 247 6.77 0.26 34.47
CA PHE A 247 6.04 1.20 33.64
C PHE A 247 4.65 0.67 33.40
N ILE A 248 3.65 1.44 33.81
CA ILE A 248 2.24 1.16 33.54
C ILE A 248 1.78 2.25 32.60
N PHE A 249 1.48 1.85 31.37
CA PHE A 249 0.88 2.71 30.37
C PHE A 249 -0.61 2.45 30.45
N LEU A 250 -1.37 3.50 30.78
CA LEU A 250 -2.82 3.44 30.84
C LEU A 250 -3.37 4.27 29.69
N ASN A 251 -4.27 3.68 28.93
CA ASN A 251 -5.18 4.37 28.04
C ASN A 251 -6.15 5.19 28.89
N SER A 252 -5.74 6.40 29.28
CA SER A 252 -6.61 7.30 30.05
C SER A 252 -7.77 7.90 29.25
N GLY A 253 -7.91 7.54 27.96
CA GLY A 253 -9.14 7.73 27.20
C GLY A 253 -8.95 8.36 25.83
N SER A 254 -9.42 7.64 24.81
CA SER A 254 -10.23 8.12 23.67
C SER A 254 -10.86 6.90 23.00
#